data_AF-A0A0D0JKW9-F1
#
_entry.id   AF-A0A0D0JKW9-F1
#
_cell.length_a   1.000
_cell.length_b   1.000
_cell.length_c   1.000
_cell.angle_alpha   90.00
_cell.angle_beta   90.00
_cell.angle_gamma   90.00
#
_symmetry.space_group_name_H-M   'P 1'
#
loop_
_entity.id
_entity.type
_entity.pdbx_description
1 polymer ?
#
loop_
_entity_poly.entity_id
_entity_poly.type
_entity_poly.pdbx_seq_one_letter_code
_entity_poly.pdbx_strand_id
1 'polypeptide(L)'
;MTDAGATEPKPYSTGERVFGPPNGTFDPDWAATALRSNRPELDHSTSVRLVERAWELLRANGLRGQELADALDLEPVLASAVSDVATETARFYLDR
;
A
#
# COMPACT_ATOMS: atom_id res chain seq x y z
N MET A 1 -52.46 -11.70 -6.98
CA MET A 1 -52.29 -10.92 -5.74
C MET A 1 -51.00 -11.39 -5.10
N THR A 2 -49.95 -10.55 -5.22
CA THR A 2 -48.69 -10.45 -4.45
C THR A 2 -47.70 -11.62 -4.35
N ASP A 3 -46.70 -11.56 -5.25
CA ASP A 3 -45.24 -11.43 -5.07
C ASP A 3 -44.62 -11.41 -3.65
N ALA A 4 -43.41 -12.00 -3.55
CA ALA A 4 -42.18 -11.59 -2.83
C ALA A 4 -41.51 -12.82 -2.19
N GLY A 5 -40.30 -13.25 -2.51
CA GLY A 5 -39.18 -12.56 -3.15
C GLY A 5 -37.94 -13.18 -2.51
N ALA A 6 -37.19 -13.94 -3.28
CA ALA A 6 -35.93 -14.53 -2.80
C ALA A 6 -35.01 -13.41 -2.34
N THR A 7 -34.54 -13.47 -1.10
CA THR A 7 -33.52 -12.54 -0.60
C THR A 7 -32.21 -12.87 -1.29
N GLU A 8 -32.01 -12.33 -2.48
CA GLU A 8 -30.69 -12.24 -3.10
C GLU A 8 -29.74 -11.53 -2.11
N PRO A 9 -28.50 -12.03 -1.91
CA PRO A 9 -27.53 -11.33 -1.09
C PRO A 9 -27.30 -9.95 -1.71
N LYS A 10 -27.56 -8.89 -0.93
CA LYS A 10 -27.41 -7.50 -1.36
C LYS A 10 -26.06 -7.32 -2.07
N PRO A 11 -26.04 -6.82 -3.32
CA PRO A 11 -24.77 -6.47 -3.96
C PRO A 11 -24.08 -5.42 -3.10
N TYR A 12 -22.84 -5.69 -2.71
CA TYR A 12 -21.98 -4.71 -2.05
C TYR A 12 -21.99 -3.44 -2.91
N SER A 13 -22.49 -2.35 -2.32
CA SER A 13 -22.67 -1.08 -3.00
C SER A 13 -21.31 -0.57 -3.41
N THR A 14 -21.12 -0.40 -4.71
CA THR A 14 -19.99 0.28 -5.32
C THR A 14 -19.91 1.68 -4.74
N GLY A 15 -18.97 1.93 -3.82
CA GLY A 15 -18.90 3.24 -3.17
C GLY A 15 -18.03 3.38 -1.93
N GLU A 16 -17.16 2.42 -1.59
CA GLU A 16 -16.10 2.74 -0.64
C GLU A 16 -15.17 3.75 -1.30
N ARG A 17 -15.34 5.02 -0.96
CA ARG A 17 -14.38 6.06 -1.29
C ARG A 17 -13.11 5.74 -0.53
N VAL A 18 -12.21 5.02 -1.19
CA VAL A 18 -10.80 4.96 -0.82
C VAL A 18 -10.30 6.40 -0.92
N PHE A 19 -10.27 7.10 0.21
CA PHE A 19 -9.66 8.41 0.32
C PHE A 19 -8.15 8.21 0.18
N GLY A 20 -7.68 8.15 -1.06
CA GLY A 20 -6.27 8.40 -1.35
C GLY A 20 -5.99 9.91 -1.21
N PRO A 21 -4.75 10.30 -0.92
CA PRO A 21 -4.33 11.69 -0.98
C PRO A 21 -4.68 12.31 -2.34
N PRO A 22 -4.86 13.64 -2.42
CA PRO A 22 -5.05 14.34 -3.69
C PRO A 22 -3.93 13.96 -4.67
N ASN A 23 -4.32 13.68 -5.92
CA ASN A 23 -3.45 13.19 -7.00
C ASN A 23 -2.04 13.81 -6.94
N GLY A 24 -1.02 12.98 -6.74
CA GLY A 24 0.39 13.34 -6.88
C GLY A 24 1.18 13.51 -5.58
N THR A 25 0.56 13.46 -4.40
CA THR A 25 1.30 13.45 -3.13
C THR A 25 1.32 12.02 -2.57
N PHE A 26 2.52 11.46 -2.41
CA PHE A 26 2.69 10.18 -1.71
C PHE A 26 2.17 10.31 -0.27
N ASP A 27 1.25 9.41 0.12
CA ASP A 27 0.72 9.31 1.48
C ASP A 27 1.33 8.09 2.19
N PRO A 28 2.26 8.32 3.12
CA PRO A 28 2.92 7.25 3.85
C PRO A 28 1.98 6.54 4.84
N ASP A 29 0.92 7.18 5.34
CA ASP A 29 -0.07 6.53 6.23
C ASP A 29 -0.92 5.51 5.46
N TRP A 30 -1.28 5.83 4.21
CA TRP A 30 -1.96 4.89 3.33
C TRP A 30 -1.05 3.69 2.98
N ALA A 31 0.20 3.95 2.59
CA ALA A 31 1.17 2.88 2.30
C ALA A 31 1.48 2.03 3.55
N ALA A 32 1.56 2.65 4.74
CA ALA A 32 1.74 1.94 6.01
C ALA A 32 0.56 1.00 6.32
N THR A 33 -0.67 1.43 5.99
CA THR A 33 -1.86 0.58 6.12
C THR A 33 -1.76 -0.65 5.21
N ALA A 34 -1.34 -0.47 3.95
CA ALA A 34 -1.11 -1.58 3.03
C ALA A 34 -0.01 -2.55 3.52
N LEU A 35 1.10 -2.02 4.05
CA LEU A 35 2.16 -2.84 4.64
C LEU A 35 1.66 -3.68 5.81
N ARG A 36 0.84 -3.10 6.70
CA ARG A 36 0.29 -3.81 7.87
C ARG A 36 -0.74 -4.88 7.52
N SER A 37 -1.42 -4.77 6.38
CA SER A 37 -2.25 -5.86 5.86
C SER A 37 -1.44 -7.11 5.53
N ASN A 38 -0.17 -6.93 5.13
CA ASN A 38 0.76 -8.04 4.84
C ASN A 38 1.63 -8.43 6.06
N ARG A 39 1.84 -7.49 6.99
CA ARG A 39 2.68 -7.63 8.20
C ARG A 39 1.93 -7.10 9.43
N PRO A 40 0.89 -7.82 9.92
CA PRO A 40 0.02 -7.34 10.99
C PRO A 40 0.73 -7.18 12.34
N GLU A 41 1.91 -7.77 12.50
CA GLU A 41 2.77 -7.62 13.67
C GLU A 41 3.42 -6.23 13.80
N LEU A 42 3.44 -5.43 12.72
CA LEU A 42 4.02 -4.10 12.75
C LEU A 42 3.04 -3.07 13.34
N ASP A 43 3.57 -2.22 14.21
CA ASP A 43 2.86 -1.03 14.64
C ASP A 43 2.83 0.03 13.53
N HIS A 44 1.80 0.88 13.56
CA HIS A 44 1.57 1.90 12.54
C HIS A 44 2.76 2.86 12.37
N SER A 45 3.34 3.33 13.47
CA SER A 45 4.44 4.31 13.42
C SER A 45 5.69 3.73 12.78
N THR A 46 5.98 2.45 13.02
CA THR A 46 7.09 1.73 12.40
C THR A 46 6.81 1.52 10.91
N SER A 47 5.60 1.12 10.56
CA SER A 47 5.20 0.96 9.15
C SER A 47 5.35 2.26 8.35
N VAL A 48 4.92 3.40 8.89
CA VAL A 48 5.09 4.73 8.28
C VAL A 48 6.57 5.02 8.02
N ARG A 49 7.43 4.89 9.03
CA ARG A 49 8.88 5.13 8.88
C ARG A 49 9.52 4.24 7.80
N LEU A 50 9.11 2.98 7.72
CA LEU A 50 9.64 2.03 6.74
C LEU A 50 9.25 2.41 5.31
N VAL A 51 7.97 2.75 5.08
CA VAL A 51 7.51 3.11 3.73
C VAL A 51 8.01 4.48 3.30
N GLU A 52 8.15 5.44 4.22
CA GLU A 52 8.81 6.73 3.96
C GLU A 52 10.25 6.52 3.51
N ARG A 53 11.01 5.70 4.25
CA ARG A 53 12.40 5.40 3.92
C ARG A 53 12.53 4.72 2.56
N ALA A 54 11.66 3.76 2.26
CA ALA A 54 11.63 3.09 0.97
C ALA A 54 11.30 4.08 -0.16
N TRP A 55 10.33 4.96 0.05
CA TRP A 55 9.95 5.98 -0.91
C TRP A 55 11.07 6.99 -1.20
N GLU A 56 11.82 7.42 -0.18
CA GLU A 56 12.99 8.27 -0.34
C GLU A 56 14.06 7.60 -1.21
N LEU A 57 14.42 6.35 -0.92
CA LEU A 57 15.42 5.58 -1.68
C LEU A 57 14.97 5.38 -3.13
N LEU A 58 13.70 5.03 -3.32
CA LEU A 58 13.04 4.85 -4.60
C LEU A 58 13.10 6.13 -5.46
N ARG A 59 12.84 7.29 -4.85
CA ARG A 59 12.84 8.60 -5.53
C ARG A 59 14.24 9.14 -5.80
N ALA A 60 15.16 8.96 -4.86
CA ALA A 60 16.52 9.48 -4.97
C ALA A 60 17.36 8.70 -5.99
N ASN A 61 17.17 7.39 -6.06
CA ASN A 61 18.04 6.48 -6.80
C ASN A 61 17.33 5.71 -7.92
N GLY A 62 16.01 5.84 -8.06
CA GLY A 62 15.24 5.09 -9.05
C GLY A 62 15.05 3.60 -8.74
N LEU A 63 15.38 3.16 -7.51
CA LEU A 63 15.33 1.75 -7.11
C LEU A 63 13.91 1.20 -7.12
N ARG A 64 13.74 -0.09 -7.46
CA ARG A 64 12.48 -0.83 -7.42
C ARG A 64 12.72 -2.30 -7.07
N GLY A 65 11.69 -2.99 -6.59
CA GLY A 65 11.71 -4.44 -6.39
C GLY A 65 12.90 -4.91 -5.54
N GLN A 66 13.63 -5.93 -6.01
CA GLN A 66 14.74 -6.50 -5.23
C GLN A 66 15.84 -5.48 -4.91
N GLU A 67 16.20 -4.60 -5.84
CA GLU A 67 17.25 -3.59 -5.62
C GLU A 67 16.88 -2.61 -4.49
N LEU A 68 15.59 -2.29 -4.37
CA LEU A 68 15.08 -1.47 -3.26
C LEU A 68 15.07 -2.27 -1.95
N ALA A 69 14.71 -3.56 -1.98
CA ALA A 69 14.76 -4.42 -0.80
C ALA A 69 16.20 -4.53 -0.26
N ASP A 70 17.17 -4.75 -1.13
CA ASP A 70 18.59 -4.85 -0.76
C ASP A 70 19.11 -3.52 -0.16
N ALA A 71 18.63 -2.38 -0.65
CA ALA A 71 19.03 -1.05 -0.16
C ALA A 71 18.41 -0.66 1.20
N LEU A 72 17.36 -1.35 1.65
CA LEU A 72 16.69 -1.06 2.92
C LEU A 72 17.49 -1.51 4.14
N ASP A 73 18.43 -2.46 3.98
CA ASP A 73 19.23 -3.03 5.07
C ASP A 73 18.36 -3.53 6.24
N LEU A 74 17.30 -4.27 5.90
CA LEU A 74 16.37 -4.90 6.85
C LEU A 74 16.49 -6.42 6.77
N GLU A 75 15.83 -7.12 7.70
CA GLU A 75 15.63 -8.57 7.56
C GLU A 75 14.93 -8.88 6.22
N PRO A 76 15.38 -9.91 5.46
CA PRO A 76 14.95 -10.13 4.07
C PRO A 76 13.43 -10.17 3.84
N VAL A 77 12.65 -10.81 4.73
CA VAL A 77 11.19 -10.90 4.57
C VAL A 77 10.54 -9.53 4.76
N LEU A 78 11.01 -8.77 5.75
CA LEU A 78 10.53 -7.39 5.95
C LEU A 78 10.95 -6.46 4.81
N ALA A 79 12.19 -6.55 4.34
CA ALA A 79 12.71 -5.76 3.23
C ALA A 79 11.87 -5.96 1.96
N SER A 80 11.56 -7.22 1.64
CA SER A 80 10.72 -7.60 0.51
C SER A 80 9.32 -6.97 0.62
N ALA A 81 8.65 -7.15 1.76
CA ALA A 81 7.30 -6.61 1.98
C ALA A 81 7.24 -5.08 1.87
N VAL A 82 8.24 -4.37 2.41
CA VAL A 82 8.33 -2.90 2.32
C VAL A 82 8.59 -2.47 0.87
N SER A 83 9.50 -3.16 0.17
CA SER A 83 9.83 -2.86 -1.22
C SER A 83 8.67 -3.08 -2.17
N ASP A 84 7.90 -4.16 -1.98
CA ASP A 84 6.71 -4.46 -2.79
C ASP A 84 5.69 -3.34 -2.69
N VAL A 85 5.35 -2.93 -1.47
CA VAL A 85 4.41 -1.81 -1.22
C VAL A 85 4.91 -0.51 -1.83
N ALA A 86 6.19 -0.18 -1.67
CA ALA A 86 6.77 1.04 -2.23
C ALA A 86 6.80 1.02 -3.76
N THR A 87 7.14 -0.13 -4.36
CA THR A 87 7.19 -0.33 -5.81
C THR A 87 5.79 -0.26 -6.43
N GLU A 88 4.80 -0.89 -5.80
CA GLU A 88 3.41 -0.85 -6.24
C GLU A 88 2.83 0.56 -6.10
N THR A 89 3.13 1.24 -5.00
CA THR A 89 2.78 2.66 -4.82
C THR A 89 3.40 3.52 -5.92
N ALA A 90 4.68 3.33 -6.26
CA ALA A 90 5.33 4.11 -7.32
C ALA A 90 4.65 3.95 -8.68
N ARG A 91 4.11 2.77 -9.01
CA ARG A 91 3.33 2.57 -10.25
C ARG A 91 2.09 3.47 -10.33
N PHE A 92 1.42 3.70 -9.20
CA PHE A 92 0.22 4.54 -9.17
C PHE A 92 0.52 6.06 -9.24
N TYR A 93 1.67 6.48 -8.71
CA TYR A 93 1.99 7.90 -8.51
C TYR A 93 3.04 8.46 -9.48
N LEU A 94 3.96 7.64 -9.99
CA LEU A 94 5.10 8.09 -10.80
C LEU A 94 5.05 7.63 -12.26
N ASP A 95 4.42 6.49 -12.53
CA ASP A 95 4.44 5.85 -13.86
C ASP A 95 3.19 6.22 -14.71
N ARG A 96 2.54 7.35 -14.41
CA ARG A 96 1.34 7.85 -15.08
C ARG A 96 1.63 8.74 -16.29
#